data_AF-A0A4R5KKG6-F1
#
_entry.id   AF-A0A4R5KKG6-F1
#
_cell.length_a   1.000
_cell.length_b   1.000
_cell.length_c   1.000
_cell.angle_alpha   90.00
_cell.angle_beta   90.00
_cell.angle_gamma   90.00
#
_symmetry.space_group_name_H-M   'P 1'
#
loop_
_entity.id
_entity.type
_entity.pdbx_description
1 polymer ?
#
loop_
_entity_poly.entity_id
_entity_poly.type
_entity_poly.pdbx_seq_one_letter_code
_entity_poly.pdbx_strand_id
1 'polypeptide(L)'
;MSSSSRGPRDYSSGTVKGLFALSGTTCYFPDCPRPVVVFIDDEAFTEAKIAHIYGANEGSARYDPGMTDNERRAFANLMLLCGPHHELVDTRHPDAYPAETLLQWKAEREAEMGIDRNTLAGVTEEGLVDAILKAIASVPPQRTAVVELGLGLASPGGCLSFPVETAKDYLFLDMYKDVGMPVLILTVRNTGALKAYVNNQSVHFNPYGAALFDPNHFPYNPSMPKQLDAGESSQWFYDLFAVIKMVSFCRDMNGVVEDLVAKVGLGSGEEFESDPLPVDYLPGYDPVPSAD
;
A
#
# COMPACT_ATOMS: atom_id res chain seq x y z
N MET A 1 -42.16 -40.21 -0.96
CA MET A 1 -41.76 -39.90 0.44
C MET A 1 -42.00 -38.42 0.65
N SER A 2 -42.57 -38.07 1.80
CA SER A 2 -43.26 -36.80 2.10
C SER A 2 -42.46 -35.54 1.78
N SER A 3 -43.01 -34.67 0.94
CA SER A 3 -42.57 -33.28 0.77
C SER A 3 -42.90 -32.52 2.06
N SER A 4 -41.97 -32.50 3.00
CA SER A 4 -42.01 -31.58 4.13
C SER A 4 -41.98 -30.16 3.56
N SER A 5 -43.10 -29.46 3.58
CA SER A 5 -43.20 -28.06 3.19
C SER A 5 -42.28 -27.25 4.10
N ARG A 6 -41.18 -26.73 3.55
CA ARG A 6 -40.28 -25.81 4.26
C ARG A 6 -41.08 -24.59 4.71
N GLY A 7 -40.94 -24.22 5.98
CA GLY A 7 -41.67 -23.08 6.56
C GLY A 7 -41.09 -21.71 6.15
N PRO A 8 -41.69 -20.60 6.60
CA PRO A 8 -41.31 -19.24 6.21
C PRO A 8 -39.97 -18.74 6.79
N ARG A 9 -39.37 -19.53 7.69
CA ARG A 9 -38.05 -19.27 8.30
C ARG A 9 -36.96 -20.25 7.87
N ASP A 10 -37.26 -21.14 6.93
CA ASP A 10 -36.30 -22.14 6.42
C ASP A 10 -35.47 -21.58 5.27
N TYR A 11 -34.58 -20.65 5.60
CA TYR A 11 -33.76 -19.92 4.61
C TYR A 11 -32.70 -20.82 3.96
N SER A 12 -32.50 -20.67 2.66
CA SER A 12 -31.37 -21.33 2.01
C SER A 12 -30.04 -20.74 2.48
N SER A 13 -28.97 -21.55 2.46
CA SER A 13 -27.62 -21.05 2.77
C SER A 13 -27.20 -19.91 1.83
N GLY A 14 -27.60 -19.95 0.56
CA GLY A 14 -27.37 -18.86 -0.40
C GLY A 14 -28.10 -17.57 -0.02
N THR A 15 -29.34 -17.67 0.46
CA THR A 15 -30.12 -16.53 0.96
C THR A 15 -29.41 -15.87 2.14
N VAL A 16 -28.99 -16.66 3.14
CA VAL A 16 -28.31 -16.13 4.32
C VAL A 16 -26.99 -15.48 3.91
N LYS A 17 -26.13 -16.16 3.15
CA LYS A 17 -24.84 -15.61 2.70
C LYS A 17 -25.01 -14.33 1.88
N GLY A 18 -25.99 -14.30 0.97
CA GLY A 18 -26.31 -13.11 0.19
C GLY A 18 -26.69 -11.92 1.06
N LEU A 19 -27.43 -12.14 2.15
CA LEU A 19 -27.85 -11.07 3.05
C LEU A 19 -26.64 -10.47 3.78
N PHE A 20 -25.74 -11.31 4.28
CA PHE A 20 -24.52 -10.84 4.93
C PHE A 20 -23.60 -10.11 3.95
N ALA A 21 -23.40 -10.64 2.75
CA ALA A 21 -22.56 -10.01 1.73
C ALA A 21 -23.10 -8.63 1.31
N LEU A 22 -24.40 -8.54 1.02
CA LEU A 22 -25.03 -7.32 0.51
C LEU A 22 -25.38 -6.30 1.61
N SER A 23 -25.29 -6.69 2.89
CA SER A 23 -25.43 -5.75 4.02
C SER A 23 -24.28 -4.76 4.17
N GLY A 24 -23.15 -4.98 3.50
CA GLY A 24 -21.96 -4.16 3.72
C GLY A 24 -21.43 -4.23 5.14
N THR A 25 -21.56 -5.40 5.78
CA THR A 25 -21.16 -5.66 7.17
C THR A 25 -21.93 -4.86 8.24
N THR A 26 -22.97 -4.11 7.88
CA THR A 26 -23.71 -3.24 8.82
C THR A 26 -25.23 -3.41 8.71
N CYS A 27 -25.93 -2.92 9.73
CA CYS A 27 -27.39 -2.98 9.83
C CYS A 27 -28.08 -2.22 8.69
N TYR A 28 -29.17 -2.78 8.14
CA TYR A 28 -29.93 -2.15 7.06
C TYR A 28 -30.74 -0.91 7.50
N PHE A 29 -30.89 -0.66 8.80
CA PHE A 29 -31.53 0.56 9.28
C PHE A 29 -30.70 1.78 8.85
N PRO A 30 -31.33 2.87 8.34
CA PRO A 30 -30.61 4.06 7.88
C PRO A 30 -29.65 4.62 8.94
N ASP A 31 -28.45 5.01 8.51
CA ASP A 31 -27.41 5.61 9.34
C ASP A 31 -26.96 4.78 10.56
N CYS A 32 -27.31 3.48 10.62
CA CYS A 32 -26.91 2.62 11.73
C CYS A 32 -25.50 2.08 11.51
N PRO A 33 -24.51 2.43 12.36
CA PRO A 33 -23.12 1.96 12.21
C PRO A 33 -22.89 0.57 12.83
N ARG A 34 -23.92 -0.05 13.41
CA ARG A 34 -23.74 -1.32 14.13
C ARG A 34 -23.39 -2.45 13.15
N PRO A 35 -22.30 -3.20 13.41
CA PRO A 35 -21.90 -4.29 12.54
C PRO A 35 -22.83 -5.49 12.67
N VAL A 36 -22.93 -6.30 11.62
CA VAL A 36 -23.72 -7.55 11.61
C VAL A 36 -22.96 -8.75 12.19
N VAL A 37 -21.63 -8.66 12.24
CA VAL A 37 -20.71 -9.61 12.87
C VAL A 37 -19.75 -8.84 13.77
N VAL A 38 -19.54 -9.33 14.99
CA VAL A 38 -18.56 -8.80 15.95
C VAL A 38 -17.57 -9.89 16.36
N PHE A 39 -16.40 -9.50 16.83
CA PHE A 39 -15.39 -10.43 17.34
C PHE A 39 -15.24 -10.24 18.85
N ILE A 40 -15.34 -11.34 19.61
CA ILE A 40 -15.11 -11.38 21.06
C ILE A 40 -14.12 -12.50 21.30
N ASP A 41 -12.99 -12.20 21.95
CA ASP A 41 -11.91 -13.16 22.18
C ASP A 41 -11.48 -13.92 20.89
N ASP A 42 -11.34 -13.17 19.78
CA ASP A 42 -11.04 -13.67 18.43
C ASP A 42 -12.07 -14.63 17.80
N GLU A 43 -13.22 -14.85 18.45
CA GLU A 43 -14.33 -15.64 17.92
C GLU A 43 -15.40 -14.74 17.28
N ALA A 44 -15.93 -15.15 16.12
CA ALA A 44 -16.93 -14.40 15.36
C ALA A 44 -18.35 -14.68 15.86
N PHE A 45 -19.09 -13.62 16.20
CA PHE A 45 -20.49 -13.67 16.64
C PHE A 45 -21.38 -12.88 15.71
N THR A 46 -22.55 -13.44 15.38
CA THR A 46 -23.58 -12.75 14.62
C THR A 46 -24.41 -11.86 15.53
N GLU A 47 -24.30 -10.54 15.35
CA GLU A 47 -25.04 -9.53 16.12
C GLU A 47 -26.37 -9.12 15.42
N ALA A 48 -26.49 -9.40 14.13
CA ALA A 48 -27.70 -9.13 13.35
C ALA A 48 -28.71 -10.28 13.36
N LYS A 49 -29.99 -9.91 13.18
CA LYS A 49 -31.13 -10.81 13.01
C LYS A 49 -31.69 -10.65 11.60
N ILE A 50 -32.12 -11.76 11.01
CA ILE A 50 -32.86 -11.76 9.74
C ILE A 50 -34.30 -11.33 10.04
N ALA A 51 -34.67 -10.14 9.57
CA ALA A 51 -36.02 -9.60 9.66
C ALA A 51 -36.79 -9.85 8.36
N HIS A 52 -38.09 -10.10 8.48
CA HIS A 52 -39.01 -10.17 7.34
C HIS A 52 -39.58 -8.78 7.05
N ILE A 53 -39.51 -8.38 5.78
CA ILE A 53 -40.19 -7.17 5.29
C ILE A 53 -41.70 -7.36 5.42
N TYR A 54 -42.22 -8.44 4.82
CA TYR A 54 -43.57 -8.96 5.07
C TYR A 54 -43.51 -10.14 6.03
N GLY A 55 -44.17 -10.00 7.18
CA GLY A 55 -44.06 -10.90 8.32
C GLY A 55 -44.23 -12.39 8.02
N ALA A 56 -43.53 -13.24 8.78
CA ALA A 56 -43.48 -14.67 8.54
C ALA A 56 -44.80 -15.42 8.84
N ASN A 57 -45.57 -14.94 9.81
CA ASN A 57 -46.72 -15.65 10.38
C ASN A 57 -47.94 -14.74 10.51
N GLU A 58 -49.14 -15.31 10.52
CA GLU A 58 -50.34 -14.56 10.85
C GLU A 58 -50.20 -13.85 12.22
N GLY A 59 -50.61 -12.58 12.28
CA GLY A 59 -50.43 -11.72 13.45
C GLY A 59 -49.05 -11.07 13.60
N SER A 60 -48.09 -11.37 12.71
CA SER A 60 -46.81 -10.63 12.67
C SER A 60 -46.93 -9.31 11.91
N ALA A 61 -45.99 -8.39 12.16
CA ALA A 61 -45.94 -7.10 11.50
C ALA A 61 -45.94 -7.25 9.96
N ARG A 62 -46.79 -6.47 9.29
CA ARG A 62 -46.91 -6.45 7.82
C ARG A 62 -47.20 -7.83 7.20
N TYR A 63 -47.88 -8.72 7.91
CA TYR A 63 -48.27 -10.02 7.36
C TYR A 63 -49.24 -9.84 6.18
N ASP A 64 -48.83 -10.28 4.99
CA ASP A 64 -49.71 -10.37 3.82
C ASP A 64 -50.23 -11.81 3.67
N PRO A 65 -51.55 -12.09 3.81
CA PRO A 65 -52.11 -13.43 3.65
C PRO A 65 -51.99 -14.00 2.23
N GLY A 66 -51.72 -13.16 1.21
CA GLY A 66 -51.51 -13.60 -0.17
C GLY A 66 -50.15 -14.25 -0.43
N MET A 67 -49.17 -14.05 0.46
CA MET A 67 -47.81 -14.58 0.28
C MET A 67 -47.68 -16.05 0.70
N THR A 68 -47.02 -16.82 -0.14
CA THR A 68 -46.58 -18.19 0.13
C THR A 68 -45.35 -18.23 1.05
N ASP A 69 -45.12 -19.36 1.72
CA ASP A 69 -43.89 -19.55 2.52
C ASP A 69 -42.61 -19.41 1.69
N ASN A 70 -42.66 -19.71 0.39
CA ASN A 70 -41.54 -19.51 -0.54
C ASN A 70 -41.21 -18.03 -0.70
N GLU A 71 -42.23 -17.19 -0.90
CA GLU A 71 -42.07 -15.74 -1.03
C GLU A 71 -41.64 -15.12 0.30
N ARG A 72 -42.18 -15.60 1.43
CA ARG A 72 -41.79 -15.12 2.77
C ARG A 72 -40.32 -15.34 3.06
N ARG A 73 -39.77 -16.50 2.68
CA ARG A 73 -38.35 -16.83 2.87
C ARG A 73 -37.45 -16.40 1.72
N ALA A 74 -38.00 -15.79 0.68
CA ALA A 74 -37.22 -15.35 -0.47
C ALA A 74 -36.29 -14.21 -0.06
N PHE A 75 -35.11 -14.16 -0.68
CA PHE A 75 -34.11 -13.11 -0.44
C PHE A 75 -34.68 -11.69 -0.54
N ALA A 76 -35.59 -11.47 -1.48
CA ALA A 76 -36.24 -10.19 -1.70
C ALA A 76 -37.08 -9.69 -0.50
N ASN A 77 -37.57 -10.60 0.34
CA ASN A 77 -38.41 -10.30 1.51
C ASN A 77 -37.61 -10.20 2.83
N LEU A 78 -36.29 -10.34 2.79
CA LEU A 78 -35.46 -10.44 3.98
C LEU A 78 -34.42 -9.33 4.05
N MET A 79 -34.08 -8.89 5.26
CA MET A 79 -33.02 -7.91 5.53
C MET A 79 -32.32 -8.20 6.87
N LEU A 80 -31.14 -7.62 7.09
CA LEU A 80 -30.40 -7.75 8.36
C LEU A 80 -30.57 -6.52 9.23
N LEU A 81 -31.09 -6.71 10.44
CA LEU A 81 -31.21 -5.66 11.46
C LEU A 81 -30.46 -6.07 12.72
N CYS A 82 -29.75 -5.15 13.35
CA CYS A 82 -29.20 -5.38 14.70
C CYS A 82 -30.34 -5.62 15.70
N GLY A 83 -30.03 -6.28 16.83
CA GLY A 83 -31.02 -6.63 17.85
C GLY A 83 -32.02 -5.51 18.19
N PRO A 84 -31.58 -4.27 18.49
CA PRO A 84 -32.48 -3.17 18.81
C PRO A 84 -33.37 -2.72 17.64
N HIS A 85 -32.85 -2.61 16.42
CA HIS A 85 -33.67 -2.18 15.27
C HIS A 85 -34.63 -3.26 14.82
N HIS A 86 -34.26 -4.53 14.96
CA HIS A 86 -35.19 -5.64 14.75
C HIS A 86 -36.38 -5.56 15.72
N GLU A 87 -36.14 -5.33 17.01
CA GLU A 87 -37.23 -5.19 18.00
C GLU A 87 -38.09 -3.94 17.74
N LEU A 88 -37.46 -2.84 17.34
CA LEU A 88 -38.13 -1.58 17.00
C LEU A 88 -39.12 -1.76 15.85
N VAL A 89 -38.68 -2.37 14.75
CA VAL A 89 -39.41 -2.50 13.49
C VAL A 89 -40.49 -3.59 13.54
N ASP A 90 -40.24 -4.70 14.26
CA ASP A 90 -41.17 -5.84 14.25
C ASP A 90 -42.12 -5.88 15.45
N THR A 91 -41.75 -5.27 16.58
CA THR A 91 -42.49 -5.44 17.85
C THR A 91 -42.94 -4.11 18.46
N ARG A 92 -42.05 -3.13 18.60
CA ARG A 92 -42.40 -1.91 19.35
C ARG A 92 -43.20 -0.90 18.54
N HIS A 93 -42.84 -0.69 17.28
CA HIS A 93 -43.49 0.29 16.41
C HIS A 93 -43.75 -0.27 15.00
N PRO A 94 -44.40 -1.44 14.85
CA PRO A 94 -44.60 -2.06 13.54
C PRO A 94 -45.35 -1.15 12.56
N ASP A 95 -46.29 -0.34 13.05
CA ASP A 95 -47.08 0.58 12.23
C ASP A 95 -46.29 1.80 11.72
N ALA A 96 -45.14 2.11 12.34
CA ALA A 96 -44.28 3.22 11.92
C ALA A 96 -43.33 2.84 10.76
N TYR A 97 -43.23 1.54 10.45
CA TYR A 97 -42.32 1.02 9.45
C TYR A 97 -43.08 0.14 8.46
N PRO A 98 -43.73 0.72 7.45
CA PRO A 98 -44.45 -0.02 6.42
C PRO A 98 -43.47 -0.77 5.49
N ALA A 99 -43.98 -1.76 4.76
CA ALA A 99 -43.14 -2.65 3.96
C ALA A 99 -42.35 -1.90 2.87
N GLU A 100 -42.95 -0.86 2.29
CA GLU A 100 -42.34 0.00 1.29
C GLU A 100 -41.08 0.69 1.80
N THR A 101 -41.10 1.15 3.05
CA THR A 101 -39.94 1.77 3.71
C THR A 101 -38.80 0.77 3.91
N LEU A 102 -39.11 -0.46 4.32
CA LEU A 102 -38.10 -1.50 4.51
C LEU A 102 -37.50 -1.97 3.17
N LEU A 103 -38.32 -2.04 2.12
CA LEU A 103 -37.86 -2.31 0.76
C LEU A 103 -36.92 -1.22 0.26
N GLN A 104 -37.22 0.04 0.54
CA GLN A 104 -36.36 1.17 0.21
C GLN A 104 -35.01 1.06 0.92
N TRP A 105 -34.98 0.84 2.22
CA TRP A 105 -33.72 0.69 2.98
C TRP A 105 -32.88 -0.48 2.48
N LYS A 106 -33.54 -1.59 2.11
CA LYS A 106 -32.87 -2.73 1.45
C LYS A 106 -32.23 -2.33 0.14
N ALA A 107 -32.96 -1.64 -0.72
CA ALA A 107 -32.43 -1.21 -2.01
C ALA A 107 -31.26 -0.24 -1.87
N GLU A 108 -31.37 0.75 -0.98
CA GLU A 108 -30.32 1.75 -0.72
C GLU A 108 -29.05 1.09 -0.19
N ARG A 109 -29.16 0.26 0.85
CA ARG A 109 -28.01 -0.44 1.45
C ARG A 109 -27.29 -1.34 0.45
N GLU A 110 -28.04 -2.10 -0.35
CA GLU A 110 -27.44 -3.02 -1.31
C GLU A 110 -26.83 -2.29 -2.50
N ALA A 111 -27.35 -1.12 -2.86
CA ALA A 111 -26.79 -0.27 -3.90
C ALA A 111 -25.46 0.37 -3.48
N GLU A 112 -25.32 0.79 -2.22
CA GLU A 112 -24.06 1.32 -1.67
C GLU A 112 -22.89 0.34 -1.82
N MET A 113 -23.16 -0.96 -1.76
CA MET A 113 -22.14 -1.98 -1.91
C MET A 113 -21.62 -2.15 -3.33
N GLY A 114 -22.29 -1.58 -4.34
CA GLY A 114 -21.84 -1.62 -5.73
C GLY A 114 -21.77 -3.02 -6.33
N ILE A 115 -22.34 -4.04 -5.67
CA ILE A 115 -22.36 -5.42 -6.15
C ILE A 115 -23.57 -5.56 -7.08
N ASP A 116 -23.33 -5.62 -8.38
CA ASP A 116 -24.39 -5.97 -9.33
C ASP A 116 -24.86 -7.39 -8.99
N ARG A 117 -26.13 -7.55 -8.62
CA ARG A 117 -26.76 -8.85 -8.30
C ARG A 117 -26.57 -9.88 -9.43
N ASN A 118 -26.39 -9.44 -10.67
CA ASN A 118 -26.09 -10.32 -11.81
C ASN A 118 -24.60 -10.65 -11.98
N THR A 119 -23.68 -9.87 -11.41
CA THR A 119 -22.23 -10.19 -11.41
C THR A 119 -21.86 -11.29 -10.40
N LEU A 120 -22.66 -11.49 -9.35
CA LEU A 120 -22.48 -12.60 -8.40
C LEU A 120 -22.71 -13.99 -9.04
N ALA A 121 -23.45 -14.06 -10.14
CA ALA A 121 -23.61 -15.29 -10.91
C ALA A 121 -22.36 -15.65 -11.75
N GLY A 122 -21.41 -14.70 -11.89
CA GLY A 122 -20.23 -14.83 -12.75
C GLY A 122 -18.90 -14.99 -11.99
N VAL A 123 -18.88 -14.97 -10.67
CA VAL A 123 -17.66 -15.23 -9.90
C VAL A 123 -17.44 -16.74 -9.83
N THR A 124 -16.93 -17.30 -10.93
CA THR A 124 -16.26 -18.60 -10.90
C THR A 124 -14.87 -18.41 -10.27
N GLU A 125 -14.27 -19.49 -9.79
CA GLU A 125 -12.86 -19.48 -9.37
C GLU A 125 -11.96 -18.95 -10.51
N GLU A 126 -12.28 -19.31 -11.74
CA GLU A 126 -11.62 -18.82 -12.96
C GLU A 126 -11.83 -17.31 -13.15
N GLY A 127 -13.04 -16.78 -12.90
CA GLY A 127 -13.33 -15.35 -12.98
C GLY A 127 -12.65 -14.53 -11.88
N LEU A 128 -12.50 -15.12 -10.68
CA LEU A 128 -11.72 -14.52 -9.60
C LEU A 128 -10.23 -14.50 -9.92
N VAL A 129 -9.69 -15.61 -10.44
CA VAL A 129 -8.30 -15.70 -10.90
C VAL A 129 -8.05 -14.70 -12.04
N ASP A 130 -8.94 -14.59 -13.02
CA ASP A 130 -8.80 -13.63 -14.12
C ASP A 130 -8.86 -12.17 -13.62
N ALA A 131 -9.75 -11.87 -12.67
CA ALA A 131 -9.81 -10.55 -12.04
C ALA A 131 -8.52 -10.21 -11.27
N ILE A 132 -7.97 -11.18 -10.52
CA ILE A 132 -6.68 -11.03 -9.83
C ILE A 132 -5.54 -10.86 -10.84
N LEU A 133 -5.47 -11.69 -11.88
CA LEU A 133 -4.46 -11.61 -12.93
C LEU A 133 -4.54 -10.29 -13.69
N LYS A 134 -5.75 -9.80 -13.98
CA LYS A 134 -5.97 -8.50 -14.62
C LYS A 134 -5.59 -7.34 -13.71
N ALA A 135 -5.85 -7.44 -12.41
CA ALA A 135 -5.37 -6.46 -11.43
C ALA A 135 -3.85 -6.46 -11.34
N ILE A 136 -3.21 -7.64 -11.24
CA ILE A 136 -1.75 -7.78 -11.26
C ILE A 136 -1.15 -7.25 -12.55
N ALA A 137 -1.74 -7.57 -13.71
CA ALA A 137 -1.29 -7.08 -15.01
C ALA A 137 -1.51 -5.57 -15.21
N SER A 138 -2.49 -5.00 -14.51
CA SER A 138 -2.74 -3.55 -14.53
C SER A 138 -1.74 -2.75 -13.67
N VAL A 139 -1.04 -3.41 -12.74
CA VAL A 139 0.09 -2.82 -12.03
C VAL A 139 1.32 -3.03 -12.93
N PRO A 140 1.95 -1.96 -13.46
CA PRO A 140 3.18 -2.11 -14.20
C PRO A 140 4.20 -2.82 -13.29
N PRO A 141 4.93 -3.82 -13.81
CA PRO A 141 5.87 -4.57 -13.00
C PRO A 141 6.87 -3.62 -12.34
N GLN A 142 6.77 -3.49 -11.01
CA GLN A 142 7.67 -2.64 -10.25
C GLN A 142 9.03 -3.32 -10.15
N ARG A 143 10.06 -2.65 -10.64
CA ARG A 143 11.45 -3.01 -10.36
C ARG A 143 11.76 -2.56 -8.95
N THR A 144 12.63 -3.30 -8.27
CA THR A 144 13.13 -2.91 -6.95
C THR A 144 14.64 -2.76 -7.02
N ALA A 145 15.14 -1.66 -6.49
CA ALA A 145 16.55 -1.39 -6.38
C ALA A 145 16.88 -0.88 -4.98
N VAL A 146 18.11 -1.12 -4.56
CA VAL A 146 18.71 -0.53 -3.37
C VAL A 146 19.78 0.45 -3.83
N VAL A 147 19.79 1.64 -3.25
CA VAL A 147 20.75 2.70 -3.53
C VAL A 147 21.55 2.97 -2.27
N GLU A 148 22.87 3.01 -2.39
CA GLU A 148 23.77 3.19 -1.24
C GLU A 148 24.82 4.24 -1.57
N LEU A 149 25.13 5.09 -0.58
CA LEU A 149 26.30 5.96 -0.62
C LEU A 149 27.46 5.35 0.16
N GLY A 150 28.66 5.46 -0.39
CA GLY A 150 29.90 4.98 0.20
C GLY A 150 31.05 5.94 -0.06
N LEU A 151 32.19 5.68 0.57
CA LEU A 151 33.42 6.46 0.38
C LEU A 151 34.58 5.52 0.03
N GLY A 152 35.46 5.95 -0.88
CA GLY A 152 36.52 5.09 -1.37
C GLY A 152 37.58 5.76 -2.22
N LEU A 153 38.44 4.92 -2.79
CA LEU A 153 39.46 5.28 -3.75
C LEU A 153 39.16 4.57 -5.07
N ALA A 154 38.93 5.33 -6.13
CA ALA A 154 38.73 4.81 -7.49
C ALA A 154 40.06 4.74 -8.24
N SER A 155 40.25 3.63 -8.96
CA SER A 155 41.43 3.37 -9.79
C SER A 155 41.01 2.67 -11.09
N PRO A 156 41.87 2.58 -12.12
CA PRO A 156 41.58 1.78 -13.31
C PRO A 156 41.22 0.32 -13.02
N GLY A 157 41.70 -0.23 -11.89
CA GLY A 157 41.46 -1.63 -11.49
C GLY A 157 40.18 -1.85 -10.67
N GLY A 158 39.40 -0.80 -10.42
CA GLY A 158 38.20 -0.84 -9.59
C GLY A 158 38.24 0.15 -8.44
N CYS A 159 37.42 -0.09 -7.42
CA CYS A 159 37.27 0.80 -6.27
C CYS A 159 37.59 0.07 -4.95
N LEU A 160 38.37 0.71 -4.09
CA LEU A 160 38.54 0.33 -2.69
C LEU A 160 37.57 1.14 -1.84
N SER A 161 36.60 0.49 -1.20
CA SER A 161 35.66 1.14 -0.30
C SER A 161 36.08 1.04 1.17
N PHE A 162 35.66 2.03 1.97
CA PHE A 162 35.87 2.05 3.42
C PHE A 162 34.52 2.13 4.14
N PRO A 163 34.43 1.65 5.40
CA PRO A 163 33.26 1.90 6.24
C PRO A 163 33.06 3.42 6.41
N VAL A 164 31.90 3.92 6.00
CA VAL A 164 31.64 5.37 5.87
C VAL A 164 31.92 6.16 7.16
N GLU A 165 31.56 5.61 8.31
CA GLU A 165 31.74 6.25 9.63
C GLU A 165 33.20 6.56 9.97
N THR A 166 34.13 5.73 9.46
CA THR A 166 35.56 5.81 9.76
C THR A 166 36.40 6.23 8.55
N ALA A 167 35.78 6.39 7.38
CA ALA A 167 36.49 6.59 6.12
C ALA A 167 37.35 7.86 6.14
N LYS A 168 36.90 8.92 6.85
CA LYS A 168 37.65 10.16 7.03
C LYS A 168 39.02 10.00 7.67
N ASP A 169 39.22 8.97 8.48
CA ASP A 169 40.48 8.72 9.17
C ASP A 169 41.52 8.02 8.26
N TYR A 170 41.06 7.43 7.14
CA TYR A 170 41.90 6.60 6.27
C TYR A 170 42.11 7.19 4.87
N LEU A 171 41.09 7.81 4.26
CA LEU A 171 41.09 8.20 2.84
C LEU A 171 42.24 9.12 2.41
N PHE A 172 42.79 9.89 3.35
CA PHE A 172 43.84 10.87 3.09
C PHE A 172 45.19 10.51 3.72
N LEU A 173 45.36 9.27 4.20
CA LEU A 173 46.67 8.81 4.67
C LEU A 173 47.67 8.76 3.52
N ASP A 174 48.92 9.13 3.81
CA ASP A 174 50.00 9.20 2.82
C ASP A 174 50.19 7.91 2.02
N MET A 175 49.93 6.74 2.63
CA MET A 175 50.03 5.44 1.96
C MET A 175 49.03 5.25 0.80
N TYR A 176 47.95 6.03 0.75
CA TYR A 176 46.91 5.93 -0.27
C TYR A 176 47.01 7.01 -1.36
N LYS A 177 47.96 7.94 -1.28
CA LYS A 177 48.12 9.05 -2.24
C LYS A 177 48.26 8.58 -3.69
N ASP A 178 48.91 7.44 -3.91
CA ASP A 178 49.15 6.88 -5.24
C ASP A 178 48.23 5.68 -5.56
N VAL A 179 47.28 5.35 -4.67
CA VAL A 179 46.41 4.16 -4.82
C VAL A 179 45.21 4.45 -5.71
N GLY A 180 44.60 5.63 -5.58
CA GLY A 180 43.45 6.00 -6.38
C GLY A 180 42.92 7.40 -6.05
N MET A 181 41.94 7.84 -6.82
CA MET A 181 41.26 9.11 -6.59
C MET A 181 40.21 8.96 -5.49
N PRO A 182 40.20 9.82 -4.45
CA PRO A 182 39.12 9.84 -3.46
C PRO A 182 37.76 10.12 -4.11
N VAL A 183 36.79 9.27 -3.83
CA VAL A 183 35.45 9.33 -4.44
C VAL A 183 34.36 9.13 -3.42
N LEU A 184 33.24 9.83 -3.63
CA LEU A 184 31.95 9.41 -3.14
C LEU A 184 31.39 8.38 -4.12
N ILE A 185 30.99 7.22 -3.60
CA ILE A 185 30.50 6.08 -4.36
C ILE A 185 28.98 6.05 -4.24
N LEU A 186 28.29 6.05 -5.36
CA LEU A 186 26.87 5.71 -5.44
C LEU A 186 26.78 4.29 -6.01
N THR A 187 26.23 3.37 -5.23
CA THR A 187 25.97 1.99 -5.66
C THR A 187 24.48 1.80 -5.90
N VAL A 188 24.11 1.27 -7.06
CA VAL A 188 22.74 0.82 -7.34
C VAL A 188 22.75 -0.69 -7.53
N ARG A 189 21.95 -1.40 -6.75
CA ARG A 189 21.77 -2.85 -6.85
C ARG A 189 20.34 -3.17 -7.25
N ASN A 190 20.16 -3.95 -8.31
CA ASN A 190 18.85 -4.49 -8.64
C ASN A 190 18.54 -5.67 -7.71
N THR A 191 17.61 -5.47 -6.77
CA THR A 191 17.15 -6.51 -5.85
C THR A 191 15.88 -7.21 -6.34
N GLY A 192 15.34 -6.77 -7.47
CA GLY A 192 14.13 -7.32 -8.07
C GLY A 192 14.41 -8.51 -8.98
N ALA A 193 13.34 -9.21 -9.35
CA ALA A 193 13.40 -10.30 -10.33
C ALA A 193 13.49 -9.80 -11.78
N LEU A 194 13.22 -8.51 -12.01
CA LEU A 194 13.15 -7.91 -13.34
C LEU A 194 14.35 -7.03 -13.60
N LYS A 195 14.82 -7.06 -14.84
CA LYS A 195 15.93 -6.24 -15.34
C LYS A 195 15.64 -4.75 -15.19
N ALA A 196 16.54 -4.01 -14.55
CA ALA A 196 16.42 -2.58 -14.33
C ALA A 196 17.28 -1.75 -15.27
N TYR A 197 16.83 -0.53 -15.57
CA TYR A 197 17.56 0.44 -16.39
C TYR A 197 17.71 1.71 -15.58
N VAL A 198 18.91 1.99 -15.09
CA VAL A 198 19.22 3.22 -14.38
C VAL A 198 19.34 4.33 -15.41
N ASN A 199 18.44 5.32 -15.37
CA ASN A 199 18.30 6.37 -16.37
C ASN A 199 18.84 7.72 -15.93
N ASN A 200 18.74 8.01 -14.63
CA ASN A 200 19.36 9.18 -14.03
C ASN A 200 19.84 8.84 -12.62
N GLN A 201 20.79 9.63 -12.13
CA GLN A 201 21.28 9.56 -10.77
C GLN A 201 21.84 10.92 -10.35
N SER A 202 21.67 11.28 -9.07
CA SER A 202 22.13 12.53 -8.48
C SER A 202 22.46 12.36 -7.00
N VAL A 203 23.27 13.27 -6.46
CA VAL A 203 23.56 13.38 -5.02
C VAL A 203 23.05 14.72 -4.52
N HIS A 204 22.13 14.68 -3.57
CA HIS A 204 21.46 15.84 -2.98
C HIS A 204 22.10 16.23 -1.65
N PHE A 205 22.16 17.53 -1.39
CA PHE A 205 22.74 18.15 -0.20
C PHE A 205 21.59 18.68 0.67
N ASN A 206 21.24 17.94 1.72
CA ASN A 206 20.09 18.29 2.56
C ASN A 206 20.50 19.09 3.79
N PRO A 207 19.62 19.96 4.33
CA PRO A 207 18.36 20.41 3.74
C PRO A 207 18.54 21.52 2.69
N TYR A 208 19.78 21.89 2.36
CA TYR A 208 20.10 23.02 1.47
C TYR A 208 19.39 22.97 0.09
N GLY A 209 19.14 21.76 -0.43
CA GLY A 209 18.40 21.54 -1.68
C GLY A 209 19.23 21.66 -2.96
N ALA A 210 20.56 21.76 -2.84
CA ALA A 210 21.46 21.61 -3.99
C ALA A 210 21.61 20.14 -4.38
N ALA A 211 21.94 19.89 -5.65
CA ALA A 211 22.24 18.54 -6.14
C ALA A 211 23.37 18.55 -7.14
N LEU A 212 24.22 17.52 -7.07
CA LEU A 212 25.17 17.16 -8.12
C LEU A 212 24.53 16.09 -8.99
N PHE A 213 24.39 16.39 -10.28
CA PHE A 213 23.89 15.44 -11.27
C PHE A 213 25.05 14.70 -11.92
N ASP A 214 24.71 13.51 -12.43
CA ASP A 214 25.56 12.58 -13.15
C ASP A 214 26.90 13.13 -13.67
N PRO A 215 28.02 12.79 -13.01
CA PRO A 215 29.34 13.19 -13.46
C PRO A 215 29.78 12.18 -14.52
N ASN A 216 29.08 12.10 -15.67
CA ASN A 216 29.46 11.29 -16.84
C ASN A 216 30.90 11.56 -17.33
N HIS A 217 31.57 12.56 -16.77
CA HIS A 217 32.96 12.92 -17.00
C HIS A 217 33.96 12.26 -16.02
N PHE A 218 33.51 11.61 -14.94
CA PHE A 218 34.42 10.89 -14.05
C PHE A 218 34.92 9.62 -14.77
N PRO A 219 36.24 9.39 -14.85
CA PRO A 219 36.78 8.19 -15.47
C PRO A 219 36.17 6.93 -14.85
N TYR A 220 35.90 5.91 -15.65
CA TYR A 220 35.34 4.61 -15.22
C TYR A 220 33.83 4.57 -14.92
N ASN A 221 33.12 5.71 -14.88
CA ASN A 221 31.67 5.67 -14.73
C ASN A 221 31.01 4.98 -15.93
N PRO A 222 30.02 4.11 -15.70
CA PRO A 222 29.28 3.47 -16.77
C PRO A 222 28.43 4.51 -17.50
N SER A 223 28.31 4.35 -18.82
CA SER A 223 27.41 5.17 -19.63
C SER A 223 25.96 4.96 -19.23
N MET A 224 25.19 6.04 -19.22
CA MET A 224 23.75 6.00 -19.01
C MET A 224 23.00 5.85 -20.36
N PRO A 225 21.87 5.12 -20.40
CA PRO A 225 21.29 4.34 -19.30
C PRO A 225 22.09 3.05 -19.02
N LYS A 226 22.25 2.71 -17.74
CA LYS A 226 22.94 1.47 -17.32
C LYS A 226 21.91 0.37 -17.03
N GLN A 227 22.00 -0.72 -17.78
CA GLN A 227 21.21 -1.91 -17.52
C GLN A 227 21.81 -2.73 -16.36
N LEU A 228 20.93 -3.26 -15.50
CA LEU A 228 21.25 -4.15 -14.39
C LEU A 228 20.35 -5.40 -14.44
N ASP A 229 20.96 -6.57 -14.59
CA ASP A 229 20.28 -7.86 -14.39
C ASP A 229 19.89 -8.08 -12.92
N ALA A 230 19.03 -9.07 -12.67
CA ALA A 230 18.60 -9.39 -11.30
C ALA A 230 19.80 -9.78 -10.43
N GLY A 231 19.99 -9.09 -9.30
CA GLY A 231 21.14 -9.25 -8.41
C GLY A 231 22.41 -8.48 -8.84
N GLU A 232 22.44 -7.90 -10.04
CA GLU A 232 23.57 -7.08 -10.51
C GLU A 232 23.60 -5.74 -9.78
N SER A 233 24.80 -5.20 -9.59
CA SER A 233 25.02 -3.84 -9.11
C SER A 233 25.99 -3.08 -10.00
N SER A 234 25.84 -1.76 -10.04
CA SER A 234 26.79 -0.86 -10.69
C SER A 234 27.08 0.32 -9.79
N GLN A 235 28.25 0.92 -9.99
CA GLN A 235 28.73 2.05 -9.21
C GLN A 235 28.96 3.27 -10.09
N TRP A 236 28.69 4.44 -9.53
CA TRP A 236 29.03 5.74 -10.07
C TRP A 236 29.88 6.48 -9.04
N PHE A 237 30.94 7.10 -9.52
CA PHE A 237 31.88 7.83 -8.70
C PHE A 237 31.71 9.33 -8.91
N TYR A 238 31.69 10.05 -7.80
CA TYR A 238 31.76 11.50 -7.72
C TYR A 238 33.12 11.87 -7.14
N ASP A 239 33.77 12.88 -7.71
CA ASP A 239 34.99 13.44 -7.14
C ASP A 239 34.72 13.95 -5.72
N LEU A 240 35.32 13.30 -4.72
CA LEU A 240 35.06 13.61 -3.31
C LEU A 240 35.49 15.03 -2.96
N PHE A 241 36.54 15.56 -3.60
CA PHE A 241 36.97 16.94 -3.38
C PHE A 241 35.93 17.94 -3.88
N ALA A 242 35.27 17.65 -5.00
CA ALA A 242 34.21 18.51 -5.51
C ALA A 242 32.99 18.50 -4.59
N VAL A 243 32.63 17.32 -4.06
CA VAL A 243 31.56 17.18 -3.06
C VAL A 243 31.87 17.99 -1.79
N ILE A 244 33.06 17.84 -1.21
CA ILE A 244 33.50 18.57 0.00
C ILE A 244 33.51 20.09 -0.25
N LYS A 245 33.97 20.54 -1.42
CA LYS A 245 33.94 21.96 -1.79
C LYS A 245 32.51 22.49 -1.89
N MET A 246 31.56 21.70 -2.38
CA MET A 246 30.16 22.10 -2.43
C MET A 246 29.59 22.27 -1.02
N VAL A 247 29.85 21.32 -0.10
CA VAL A 247 29.45 21.45 1.32
C VAL A 247 30.02 22.73 1.93
N SER A 248 31.31 22.99 1.70
CA SER A 248 31.98 24.21 2.19
C SER A 248 31.36 25.48 1.61
N PHE A 249 31.07 25.49 0.30
CA PHE A 249 30.43 26.62 -0.38
C PHE A 249 29.03 26.91 0.18
N CYS A 250 28.20 25.88 0.39
CA CYS A 250 26.89 26.04 1.01
C CYS A 250 26.99 26.67 2.41
N ARG A 251 27.98 26.25 3.21
CA ARG A 251 28.26 26.82 4.53
C ARG A 251 28.67 28.29 4.47
N ASP A 252 29.56 28.64 3.54
CA ASP A 252 30.04 30.01 3.36
C ASP A 252 28.91 30.96 2.92
N MET A 253 27.85 30.42 2.31
CA MET A 253 26.60 31.13 1.97
C MET A 253 25.58 31.15 3.12
N ASN A 254 26.00 30.89 4.36
CA ASN A 254 25.15 30.76 5.56
C ASN A 254 24.10 29.64 5.47
N GLY A 255 24.28 28.67 4.57
CA GLY A 255 23.46 27.48 4.47
C GLY A 255 23.94 26.36 5.40
N VAL A 256 23.06 25.40 5.67
CA VAL A 256 23.38 24.18 6.43
C VAL A 256 23.24 22.98 5.49
N VAL A 257 24.26 22.12 5.49
CA VAL A 257 24.20 20.78 4.91
C VAL A 257 24.47 19.80 6.03
N GLU A 258 23.50 18.93 6.30
CA GLU A 258 23.54 17.91 7.36
C GLU A 258 23.97 16.56 6.78
N ASP A 259 23.44 16.20 5.61
CA ASP A 259 23.69 14.93 4.97
C ASP A 259 23.66 15.01 3.44
N LEU A 260 24.14 13.93 2.83
CA LEU A 260 24.03 13.65 1.41
C LEU A 260 23.07 12.49 1.19
N VAL A 261 22.17 12.61 0.21
CA VAL A 261 21.27 11.52 -0.22
C VAL A 261 21.42 11.31 -1.72
N ALA A 262 21.69 10.08 -2.14
CA ALA A 262 21.65 9.71 -3.55
C ALA A 262 20.20 9.50 -3.99
N LYS A 263 19.84 9.99 -5.16
CA LYS A 263 18.56 9.71 -5.82
C LYS A 263 18.81 9.07 -7.18
N VAL A 264 18.02 8.05 -7.50
CA VAL A 264 18.16 7.26 -8.73
C VAL A 264 16.80 7.01 -9.35
N GLY A 265 16.64 7.40 -10.60
CA GLY A 265 15.46 7.10 -11.41
C GLY A 265 15.70 5.91 -12.35
N LEU A 266 14.78 4.96 -12.33
CA LEU A 266 14.74 3.88 -13.31
C LEU A 266 13.95 4.28 -14.56
N GLY A 267 14.26 3.67 -15.71
CA GLY A 267 13.58 3.95 -16.97
C GLY A 267 12.10 3.57 -17.03
N SER A 268 11.61 2.81 -16.04
CA SER A 268 10.18 2.52 -15.86
C SER A 268 9.44 3.51 -14.95
N GLY A 269 10.15 4.51 -14.40
CA GLY A 269 9.56 5.61 -13.64
C GLY A 269 9.64 5.48 -12.12
N GLU A 270 10.14 4.36 -11.59
CA GLU A 270 10.42 4.22 -10.16
C GLU A 270 11.64 5.05 -9.75
N GLU A 271 11.56 5.67 -8.57
CA GLU A 271 12.63 6.45 -7.96
C GLU A 271 13.06 5.83 -6.63
N PHE A 272 14.36 5.83 -6.37
CA PHE A 272 14.96 5.27 -5.18
C PHE A 272 15.91 6.27 -4.55
N GLU A 273 15.98 6.27 -3.22
CA GLU A 273 16.88 7.11 -2.45
C GLU A 273 17.79 6.23 -1.59
N SER A 274 19.02 6.69 -1.33
CA SER A 274 19.88 6.06 -0.33
C SER A 274 19.49 6.48 1.08
N ASP A 275 19.97 5.72 2.06
CA ASP A 275 20.07 6.26 3.42
C ASP A 275 20.94 7.54 3.42
N PRO A 276 20.65 8.49 4.32
CA PRO A 276 21.45 9.71 4.45
C PRO A 276 22.89 9.41 4.87
N LEU A 277 23.85 10.03 4.19
CA LEU A 277 25.27 10.03 4.56
C LEU A 277 25.60 11.35 5.28
N PRO A 278 25.81 11.36 6.61
CA PRO A 278 26.15 12.57 7.36
C PRO A 278 27.41 13.24 6.82
N VAL A 279 27.40 14.57 6.71
CA VAL A 279 28.59 15.32 6.26
C VAL A 279 29.77 15.22 7.23
N ASP A 280 29.50 14.92 8.51
CA ASP A 280 30.52 14.65 9.54
C ASP A 280 31.42 13.43 9.24
N TYR A 281 30.98 12.58 8.31
CA TYR A 281 31.77 11.43 7.82
C TYR A 281 32.66 11.81 6.64
N LEU A 282 32.45 12.99 6.03
CA LEU A 282 33.32 13.49 4.98
C LEU A 282 34.64 13.99 5.59
N PRO A 283 35.79 13.67 4.98
CA PRO A 283 37.06 14.13 5.52
C PRO A 283 37.24 15.64 5.35
N GLY A 284 37.79 16.31 6.36
CA GLY A 284 38.01 17.76 6.37
C GLY A 284 36.80 18.60 6.80
N TYR A 285 35.71 17.97 7.26
CA TYR A 285 34.62 18.65 7.96
C TYR A 285 34.93 18.67 9.46
N ASP A 286 35.31 19.85 9.99
CA ASP A 286 35.32 20.07 11.44
C ASP A 286 33.88 20.37 11.88
N PRO A 287 33.28 19.56 12.78
CA PRO A 287 31.95 19.88 13.30
C PRO A 287 32.01 21.24 13.99
N VAL A 288 31.00 22.08 13.72
CA VAL A 288 30.86 23.37 14.42
C VAL A 288 30.84 23.07 15.93
N PRO A 289 31.73 23.65 16.74
CA PRO A 289 31.67 23.43 18.18
C PRO A 289 30.28 23.82 18.67
N SER A 290 29.63 22.92 19.40
CA SER A 290 28.37 23.23 20.07
C SER A 290 28.56 24.51 20.87
N ALA A 291 27.69 25.49 20.64
CA ALA A 291 27.65 26.67 21.49
C ALA A 291 27.19 26.22 22.89
N ASP A 292 28.16 26.05 23.79
CA ASP A 292 27.93 26.03 25.24
C ASP A 292 27.41 27.40 25.73
#